data_AF-A0A821MYU2-F1
#
_entry.id   AF-A0A821MYU2-F1
#
_cell.length_a   1.000
_cell.length_b   1.000
_cell.length_c   1.000
_cell.angle_alpha   90.00
_cell.angle_beta   90.00
_cell.angle_gamma   90.00
#
_symmetry.space_group_name_H-M   'P 1'
#
loop_
_entity.id
_entity.type
_entity.pdbx_description
1 polymer ?
#
loop_
_entity_poly.entity_id
_entity_poly.type
_entity_poly.pdbx_seq_one_letter_code
_entity_poly.pdbx_strand_id
1 'polypeptide(L)'
;MVRAIKWVDQVVENAPYVTTLETLEEYDCAFCVHGDDITVTADGVDTYHIVKAAGRYRECKRTQGVSTTDLVGRMLLVTKTHHEPDDMLPDAENTRRMSLCKESVSPWTGASQFLATTNKIIQFSNAREPK
;
A
#
# COMPACT_ATOMS: atom_id res chain seq x y z
N MET A 1 13.23 -3.13 7.09
CA MET A 1 12.13 -2.19 6.79
C MET A 1 11.07 -2.17 7.89
N VAL A 2 10.33 -3.26 8.11
CA VAL A 2 9.22 -3.34 9.10
C VAL A 2 9.64 -2.88 10.51
N ARG A 3 10.82 -3.31 10.98
CA ARG A 3 11.38 -2.98 12.30
C ARG A 3 11.63 -1.47 12.54
N ALA A 4 11.66 -0.65 11.48
CA ALA A 4 11.86 0.80 11.57
C ALA A 4 10.55 1.60 11.70
N ILE A 5 9.39 0.94 11.62
CA ILE A 5 8.09 1.60 11.76
C ILE A 5 7.80 1.81 13.24
N LYS A 6 7.48 3.06 13.63
CA LYS A 6 7.36 3.48 15.04
C LYS A 6 6.31 2.75 15.90
N TRP A 7 5.38 2.04 15.28
CA TRP A 7 4.33 1.27 15.96
C TRP A 7 4.66 -0.21 16.14
N VAL A 8 5.81 -0.67 15.63
CA VAL A 8 6.22 -2.07 15.68
C VAL A 8 7.23 -2.24 16.81
N ASP A 9 6.89 -3.06 17.81
CA ASP A 9 7.80 -3.38 18.93
C ASP A 9 8.76 -4.52 18.57
N GLN A 10 8.24 -5.61 17.98
CA GLN A 10 9.04 -6.76 17.56
C GLN A 10 8.66 -7.24 16.15
N VAL A 11 9.59 -7.93 15.50
CA VAL A 11 9.36 -8.58 14.20
C VAL A 11 9.79 -10.03 14.30
N VAL A 12 8.85 -10.93 14.04
CA VAL A 12 9.06 -12.36 13.86
C VAL A 12 9.36 -12.63 12.39
N GLU A 13 10.50 -13.25 12.11
CA GLU A 13 10.91 -13.61 10.75
C GLU A 13 10.42 -15.01 10.39
N ASN A 14 10.20 -15.28 9.10
CA ASN A 14 9.69 -16.57 8.61
C ASN A 14 8.34 -16.99 9.21
N ALA A 15 7.47 -16.02 9.50
CA ALA A 15 6.11 -16.29 9.96
C ALA A 15 5.35 -17.14 8.91
N PRO A 16 4.50 -18.09 9.33
CA PRO A 16 3.65 -18.86 8.43
C PRO A 16 2.81 -17.95 7.53
N TYR A 17 2.54 -18.41 6.30
CA TYR A 17 1.78 -17.62 5.32
C TYR A 17 0.34 -17.36 5.77
N VAL A 18 -0.30 -18.34 6.43
CA VAL A 18 -1.64 -18.21 7.01
C VAL A 18 -1.51 -18.11 8.53
N THR A 19 -2.17 -17.11 9.12
CA THR A 19 -2.21 -16.96 10.58
C THR A 19 -3.02 -18.11 11.21
N THR A 20 -2.41 -18.82 12.16
CA THR A 20 -3.09 -19.88 12.95
C THR A 20 -3.21 -19.47 14.40
N LEU A 21 -4.06 -20.18 15.16
CA LEU A 21 -4.17 -19.98 16.61
C LEU A 21 -2.87 -20.35 17.33
N GLU A 22 -2.14 -21.35 16.82
CA GLU A 22 -0.87 -21.79 17.40
C GLU A 22 0.17 -20.66 17.31
N THR A 23 0.26 -19.97 16.17
CA THR A 23 1.14 -18.81 16.04
C THR A 23 0.76 -17.71 17.01
N LEU A 24 -0.54 -17.46 17.24
CA LEU A 24 -0.96 -16.45 18.20
C LEU A 24 -0.63 -16.86 19.65
N GLU A 25 -0.68 -18.14 19.97
CA GLU A 25 -0.31 -18.67 21.30
C GLU A 25 1.20 -18.67 21.53
N GLU A 26 1.99 -19.05 20.51
CA GLU A 26 3.46 -19.06 20.56
C GLU A 26 4.03 -17.69 20.94
N TYR A 27 3.42 -16.62 20.42
CA TYR A 27 3.86 -15.24 20.66
C TYR A 27 2.96 -14.46 21.64
N ASP A 28 2.11 -15.15 22.41
CA ASP A 28 1.19 -14.56 23.41
C ASP A 28 0.38 -13.35 22.86
N CYS A 29 -0.10 -13.47 21.63
CA CYS A 29 -0.84 -12.43 20.93
C CYS A 29 -2.34 -12.61 21.13
N ALA A 30 -3.03 -11.63 21.73
CA ALA A 30 -4.47 -11.74 21.99
C ALA A 30 -5.32 -11.96 20.70
N PHE A 31 -4.99 -11.25 19.62
CA PHE A 31 -5.69 -11.33 18.33
C PHE A 31 -4.76 -10.89 17.19
N CYS A 32 -5.10 -11.24 15.95
CA CYS A 32 -4.45 -10.70 14.75
C CYS A 32 -5.28 -9.57 14.11
N VAL A 33 -4.61 -8.71 13.36
CA VAL A 33 -5.24 -7.64 12.57
C VAL A 33 -4.84 -7.78 11.11
N HIS A 34 -5.81 -7.80 10.21
CA HIS A 34 -5.62 -7.82 8.76
C HIS A 34 -6.52 -6.79 8.06
N GLY A 35 -6.27 -6.54 6.78
CA GLY A 35 -7.15 -5.70 5.96
C GLY A 35 -8.52 -6.35 5.74
N ASP A 36 -9.45 -5.57 5.20
CA ASP A 36 -10.81 -5.97 4.82
C ASP A 36 -10.89 -6.65 3.43
N ASP A 37 -9.77 -7.20 2.95
CA ASP A 37 -9.69 -7.89 1.65
C ASP A 37 -10.39 -9.27 1.72
N ILE A 38 -11.03 -9.68 0.61
CA ILE A 38 -11.63 -11.02 0.48
C ILE A 38 -10.51 -12.05 0.44
N THR A 39 -10.46 -12.92 1.44
CA THR A 39 -9.41 -13.95 1.60
C THR A 39 -10.04 -15.33 1.63
N VAL A 40 -10.11 -15.97 0.46
CA VAL A 40 -10.69 -17.30 0.29
C VAL A 40 -9.69 -18.26 -0.30
N THR A 41 -9.77 -19.53 0.12
CA THR A 41 -9.06 -20.64 -0.50
C THR A 41 -9.65 -20.96 -1.88
N ALA A 42 -8.99 -21.82 -2.64
CA ALA A 42 -9.51 -22.31 -3.93
C ALA A 42 -10.90 -22.97 -3.79
N ASP A 43 -11.19 -23.54 -2.62
CA ASP A 43 -12.48 -24.17 -2.30
C ASP A 43 -13.54 -23.16 -1.81
N GLY A 44 -13.22 -21.86 -1.79
CA GLY A 44 -14.12 -20.79 -1.37
C GLY A 44 -14.26 -20.61 0.15
N VAL A 45 -13.41 -21.25 0.94
CA VAL A 45 -13.43 -21.15 2.42
C VAL A 45 -12.57 -19.96 2.85
N ASP A 46 -13.03 -19.20 3.83
CA ASP A 46 -12.26 -18.09 4.41
C ASP A 46 -10.94 -18.59 5.00
N THR A 47 -9.82 -18.00 4.57
CA THR A 47 -8.47 -18.40 4.98
C THR A 47 -8.27 -18.30 6.50
N TYR A 48 -8.99 -17.39 7.16
CA TYR A 48 -8.91 -17.12 8.60
C TYR A 48 -10.12 -17.64 9.39
N HIS A 49 -10.95 -18.53 8.81
CA HIS A 49 -12.18 -19.01 9.45
C HIS A 49 -11.98 -19.51 10.89
N ILE A 50 -10.88 -20.22 11.17
CA ILE A 50 -10.55 -20.75 12.51
C ILE A 50 -10.29 -19.59 13.50
N VAL A 51 -9.49 -18.60 13.09
CA VAL A 51 -9.12 -17.46 13.94
C VAL A 51 -10.32 -16.53 14.16
N LYS A 52 -11.16 -16.36 13.14
CA LYS A 52 -12.44 -15.63 13.22
C LYS A 52 -13.42 -16.32 14.17
N ALA A 53 -13.60 -17.64 14.05
CA ALA A 53 -14.49 -18.43 14.93
C ALA A 53 -14.05 -18.37 16.39
N ALA A 54 -12.76 -18.28 16.67
CA ALA A 54 -12.21 -18.09 18.00
C ALA A 54 -12.36 -16.65 18.55
N GLY A 55 -12.91 -15.71 17.78
CA GLY A 55 -13.06 -14.30 18.18
C GLY A 55 -11.73 -13.52 18.25
N ARG A 56 -10.64 -14.07 17.70
CA ARG A 56 -9.26 -13.53 17.77
C ARG A 56 -8.81 -12.86 16.47
N TYR A 57 -9.75 -12.42 15.64
CA TYR A 57 -9.50 -11.70 14.40
C TYR A 57 -10.11 -10.29 14.47
N ARG A 58 -9.39 -9.29 13.95
CA ARG A 58 -9.85 -7.90 13.82
C ARG A 58 -9.50 -7.36 12.43
N GLU A 59 -10.31 -6.43 11.95
CA GLU A 59 -10.14 -5.82 10.62
C GLU A 59 -9.70 -4.36 10.76
N CYS A 60 -8.79 -3.93 9.90
CA CYS A 60 -8.44 -2.55 9.70
C CYS A 60 -8.83 -2.10 8.29
N LYS A 61 -9.24 -0.83 8.14
CA LYS A 61 -9.65 -0.30 6.85
C LYS A 61 -8.44 -0.13 5.93
N ARG A 62 -8.62 -0.46 4.65
CA ARG A 62 -7.64 -0.16 3.60
C ARG A 62 -7.23 1.32 3.58
N THR A 63 -5.93 1.59 3.45
CA THR A 63 -5.41 2.95 3.30
C THR A 63 -5.73 3.49 1.90
N GLN A 64 -6.47 4.59 1.83
CA GLN A 64 -6.85 5.23 0.57
C GLN A 64 -5.63 5.86 -0.13
N GLY A 65 -5.58 5.73 -1.46
CA GLY A 65 -4.67 6.50 -2.33
C GLY A 65 -3.28 5.91 -2.53
N VAL A 66 -3.04 4.67 -2.08
CA VAL A 66 -1.79 3.95 -2.32
C VAL A 66 -2.00 2.44 -2.39
N SER A 67 -1.30 1.78 -3.31
CA SER A 67 -1.13 0.32 -3.36
C SER A 67 0.17 -0.03 -4.08
N THR A 68 0.66 -1.26 -3.92
CA THR A 68 1.85 -1.72 -4.64
C THR A 68 1.64 -1.69 -6.16
N THR A 69 0.47 -2.12 -6.65
CA THR A 69 0.12 -2.08 -8.07
C THR A 69 0.10 -0.65 -8.64
N ASP A 70 -0.46 0.31 -7.89
CA ASP A 70 -0.43 1.73 -8.27
C ASP A 70 1.02 2.24 -8.39
N LEU A 71 1.88 1.93 -7.41
CA LEU A 71 3.28 2.32 -7.46
C LEU A 71 4.05 1.67 -8.62
N VAL A 72 3.83 0.39 -8.90
CA VAL A 72 4.39 -0.28 -10.08
C VAL A 72 3.93 0.39 -11.37
N GLY A 73 2.65 0.75 -11.47
CA GLY A 73 2.12 1.51 -12.60
C GLY A 73 2.84 2.84 -12.81
N ARG A 74 3.13 3.58 -11.73
CA ARG A 74 3.91 4.82 -11.78
C ARG A 74 5.36 4.58 -12.23
N MET A 75 6.02 3.55 -11.70
CA MET A 75 7.38 3.17 -12.10
C MET A 75 7.45 2.84 -13.60
N LEU A 76 6.48 2.07 -14.09
CA LEU A 76 6.39 1.71 -15.51
C LEU A 76 6.10 2.91 -16.41
N LEU A 77 5.41 3.96 -15.93
CA LEU A 77 5.19 5.20 -16.70
C LEU A 77 6.44 6.05 -16.83
N VAL A 78 7.28 6.08 -15.80
CA VAL A 78 8.53 6.87 -15.79
C VAL A 78 9.57 6.30 -16.76
N THR A 79 9.57 4.99 -17.00
CA THR A 79 10.60 4.32 -17.80
C THR A 79 10.20 4.06 -19.25
N LYS A 80 9.05 4.50 -19.76
CA LYS A 80 8.56 4.13 -21.13
C LYS A 80 9.38 4.69 -22.30
N THR A 81 10.32 5.60 -22.06
CA THR A 81 11.13 6.26 -23.10
C THR A 81 11.99 5.30 -23.94
N HIS A 82 12.24 4.08 -23.48
CA HIS A 82 12.98 3.07 -24.27
C HIS A 82 12.13 2.30 -25.29
N HIS A 83 10.81 2.53 -25.33
CA HIS A 83 9.91 1.97 -26.34
C HIS A 83 9.67 2.92 -27.53
N GLU A 84 10.16 4.17 -27.45
CA GLU A 84 10.09 5.12 -28.56
C GLU A 84 11.39 5.03 -29.39
N PRO A 85 11.30 4.94 -30.72
CA PRO A 85 12.50 5.00 -31.57
C PRO A 85 13.17 6.37 -31.43
N ASP A 86 14.51 6.38 -31.45
CA ASP A 86 15.41 7.52 -31.17
C ASP A 86 15.17 8.78 -32.05
N ASP A 87 14.29 8.71 -33.05
CA ASP A 87 14.07 9.74 -34.09
C ASP A 87 12.98 10.79 -33.76
N MET A 88 12.43 10.82 -32.54
CA MET A 88 11.44 11.84 -32.12
C MET A 88 12.00 12.72 -31.00
N LEU A 89 12.85 13.69 -31.37
CA LEU A 89 13.10 14.86 -30.52
C LEU A 89 11.76 15.53 -30.17
N PRO A 90 11.48 15.88 -28.91
CA PRO A 90 10.21 16.45 -28.53
C PRO A 90 10.10 17.87 -29.09
N ASP A 91 9.35 18.03 -30.18
CA ASP A 91 8.92 19.34 -30.66
C ASP A 91 8.09 20.02 -29.56
N ALA A 92 8.36 21.30 -29.30
CA ALA A 92 7.75 22.08 -28.23
C ALA A 92 6.21 22.13 -28.33
N GLU A 93 5.66 21.82 -29.51
CA GLU A 93 4.24 21.73 -29.77
C GLU A 93 3.57 20.45 -29.20
N ASN A 94 4.28 19.31 -29.22
CA ASN A 94 3.76 18.04 -28.69
C ASN A 94 3.63 18.07 -27.16
N THR A 95 4.60 18.70 -26.48
CA THR A 95 4.59 18.91 -25.02
C THR A 95 3.39 19.78 -24.58
N ARG A 96 2.96 20.72 -25.43
CA ARG A 96 1.77 21.56 -25.18
C ARG A 96 0.45 20.82 -25.41
N ARG A 97 0.36 19.93 -26.42
CA ARG A 97 -0.82 19.05 -26.60
C ARG A 97 -1.00 18.11 -25.41
N MET A 98 0.10 17.63 -24.84
CA MET A 98 0.13 16.86 -23.60
C MET A 98 -0.19 17.68 -22.33
N SER A 99 -0.48 18.97 -22.45
CA SER A 99 -0.93 19.83 -21.34
C SER A 99 -2.40 20.27 -21.50
N LEU A 100 -3.01 20.01 -22.66
CA LEU A 100 -4.39 20.43 -23.00
C LEU A 100 -5.38 19.26 -23.02
N CYS A 101 -4.92 18.01 -22.89
CA CYS A 101 -5.81 16.87 -22.80
C CYS A 101 -6.29 16.70 -21.34
N LYS A 102 -7.59 16.55 -21.11
CA LYS A 102 -8.13 16.21 -19.77
C LYS A 102 -7.56 14.90 -19.20
N GLU A 103 -6.93 14.08 -20.06
CA GLU A 103 -6.32 12.79 -19.74
C GLU A 103 -4.79 12.83 -19.70
N SER A 104 -4.16 13.99 -19.94
CA SER A 104 -2.71 14.10 -19.91
C SER A 104 -2.21 14.39 -18.50
N VAL A 105 -2.04 13.31 -17.74
CA VAL A 105 -1.32 13.32 -16.45
C VAL A 105 0.17 13.33 -16.77
N SER A 106 0.82 14.50 -16.72
CA SER A 106 2.28 14.50 -16.80
C SER A 106 2.85 13.77 -15.56
N PRO A 107 4.04 13.13 -15.66
CA PRO A 107 4.70 12.52 -14.51
C PRO A 107 4.90 13.50 -13.35
N TRP A 108 4.95 14.80 -13.66
CA TRP A 108 5.11 15.91 -12.72
C TRP A 108 3.79 16.54 -12.24
N THR A 109 2.68 16.31 -12.93
CA THR A 109 1.36 16.85 -12.59
C THR A 109 0.41 15.73 -12.20
N GLY A 110 0.72 15.10 -11.06
CA GLY A 110 -0.29 14.47 -10.20
C GLY A 110 -0.86 13.12 -10.64
N ALA A 111 -0.05 12.06 -10.63
CA ALA A 111 -0.55 10.68 -10.72
C ALA A 111 -1.17 10.16 -9.40
N SER A 112 -0.95 10.86 -8.27
CA SER A 112 -1.43 10.41 -6.96
C SER A 112 -2.81 10.96 -6.62
N GLN A 113 -3.75 10.07 -6.31
CA GLN A 113 -5.09 10.41 -5.81
C GLN A 113 -5.17 10.41 -4.27
N PHE A 114 -4.03 10.49 -3.58
CA PHE A 114 -3.98 10.50 -2.12
C PHE A 114 -4.61 11.77 -1.55
N LEU A 115 -5.64 11.61 -0.70
CA LEU A 115 -6.29 12.71 -0.03
C LEU A 115 -5.61 13.00 1.31
N ALA A 116 -4.69 13.96 1.34
CA ALA A 116 -4.04 14.40 2.57
C ALA A 116 -5.03 15.18 3.46
N THR A 117 -5.05 14.85 4.76
CA THR A 117 -5.87 15.56 5.74
C THR A 117 -5.06 15.84 7.00
N THR A 118 -5.42 16.89 7.74
CA THR A 118 -4.78 17.22 9.02
C THR A 118 -4.84 16.05 10.00
N ASN A 119 -5.96 15.32 10.04
CA ASN A 119 -6.12 14.13 10.89
C ASN A 119 -5.09 13.04 10.56
N LYS A 120 -4.82 12.77 9.27
CA LYS A 120 -3.80 11.79 8.86
C LYS A 120 -2.41 12.23 9.30
N ILE A 121 -2.08 13.53 9.18
CA ILE A 121 -0.79 14.06 9.63
C ILE A 121 -0.65 13.88 11.14
N ILE A 122 -1.67 14.26 11.91
CA ILE A 122 -1.66 14.13 13.38
C ILE A 122 -1.44 12.68 13.79
N GLN A 123 -2.17 11.72 13.20
CA GLN A 123 -2.02 10.28 13.47
C GLN A 123 -0.59 9.77 13.25
N PHE A 124 0.12 10.31 12.24
CA PHE A 124 1.48 9.89 11.88
C PHE A 124 2.57 10.74 12.55
N SER A 125 2.24 11.89 13.11
CA SER A 125 3.18 12.75 13.83
C SER A 125 3.57 12.19 15.20
N ASN A 126 4.71 12.63 15.75
CA ASN A 126 5.11 12.31 17.13
C ASN A 126 4.71 13.42 18.13
N ALA A 127 4.16 14.55 17.64
CA ALA A 127 3.73 15.71 18.43
C ALA A 127 4.71 16.13 19.54
N ARG A 128 6.03 16.08 19.26
CA ARG A 128 7.10 16.45 20.21
C ARG A 128 7.96 17.54 19.59
N GLU A 129 8.26 18.57 20.39
CA GLU A 129 9.25 19.59 20.06
C GLU A 129 10.68 19.02 20.18
N PRO A 130 11.65 19.58 19.43
CA PRO A 130 13.05 19.23 19.59
C PRO A 130 13.49 19.53 21.04
N LYS A 131 14.18 18.56 21.66
CA LYS A 131 14.80 18.71 22.97
C LYS A 131 16.18 19.35 22.84
#